data_AF-A0A971QY09-F1
#
_entry.id   AF-A0A971QY09-F1
#
_cell.length_a   1.000
_cell.length_b   1.000
_cell.length_c   1.000
_cell.angle_alpha   90.00
_cell.angle_beta   90.00
_cell.angle_gamma   90.00
#
_symmetry.space_group_name_H-M   'P 1'
#
loop_
_entity.id
_entity.type
_entity.pdbx_description
1 polymer ?
#
loop_
_entity_poly.entity_id
_entity_poly.type
_entity_poly.pdbx_seq_one_letter_code
_entity_poly.pdbx_strand_id
1 'polypeptide(L)'
;MAFKAAVCPSCAGELQVPDNRDLVKCMYCGSDIIVREVLRTGSTVNIENILKLARVAEKSNNYIEAYKYFSQVLEHETQNAEAWFGRGTAVGRQSTIDDLRLKEMISCYENAMQYASENERKKLMEDAANTINEIAVNCWNKVIALEPEDHKDYATWIEEYYNGVTIVVRESLTAALEFAPENTLILKNIICISTDVLGRAPRSATKDLQKMIDDFVRR
;
A
#
# COMPACT_ATOMS: atom_id res chain seq x y z
N MET A 1 -40.36 15.13 12.57
CA MET A 1 -38.99 15.34 12.07
C MET A 1 -38.56 14.01 11.49
N ALA A 2 -38.40 13.93 10.17
CA ALA A 2 -37.95 12.70 9.55
C ALA A 2 -36.49 12.86 9.14
N PHE A 3 -35.69 11.84 9.43
CA PHE A 3 -34.31 11.77 8.96
C PHE A 3 -34.29 11.05 7.63
N LYS A 4 -33.56 11.60 6.67
CA LYS A 4 -33.37 11.01 5.35
C LYS A 4 -31.89 10.71 5.16
N ALA A 5 -31.61 9.57 4.53
CA ALA A 5 -30.26 9.22 4.13
C ALA A 5 -29.75 10.23 3.09
N ALA A 6 -28.52 10.68 3.24
CA ALA A 6 -27.83 11.57 2.33
C ALA A 6 -26.33 11.29 2.36
N VAL A 7 -25.61 11.72 1.32
CA VAL A 7 -24.14 11.63 1.26
C VAL A 7 -23.57 13.04 1.31
N CYS A 8 -22.49 13.25 2.06
CA CYS A 8 -21.85 14.57 2.12
C CYS A 8 -21.16 14.84 0.77
N PRO A 9 -21.45 15.95 0.07
CA PRO A 9 -20.82 16.25 -1.22
C PRO A 9 -19.33 16.55 -1.08
N SER A 10 -18.86 16.91 0.12
CA SER A 10 -17.47 17.29 0.36
C SER A 10 -16.57 16.09 0.68
N CYS A 11 -17.02 15.12 1.47
CA CYS A 11 -16.17 14.01 1.93
C CYS A 11 -16.73 12.62 1.61
N ALA A 12 -17.83 12.54 0.86
CA ALA A 12 -18.55 11.30 0.58
C ALA A 12 -18.98 10.49 1.82
N GLY A 13 -19.04 11.12 3.00
CA GLY A 13 -19.52 10.45 4.21
C GLY A 13 -21.01 10.21 4.13
N GLU A 14 -21.46 8.98 4.39
CA GLU A 14 -22.87 8.64 4.53
C GLU A 14 -23.43 9.22 5.83
N LEU A 15 -24.55 9.95 5.76
CA LEU A 15 -25.16 10.58 6.93
C LEU A 15 -26.70 10.58 6.86
N GLN A 16 -27.31 10.89 8.00
CA GLN A 16 -28.74 11.16 8.08
C GLN A 16 -28.98 12.65 8.32
N VAL A 17 -29.71 13.29 7.43
CA VAL A 17 -30.05 14.71 7.52
C VAL A 17 -31.55 14.89 7.84
N PRO A 18 -31.91 15.83 8.72
CA PRO A 18 -33.30 16.13 9.00
C PRO A 18 -33.94 16.87 7.82
N ASP A 19 -35.15 16.48 7.44
CA ASP A 19 -35.85 17.04 6.28
C ASP A 19 -36.42 18.45 6.46
N ASN A 20 -36.32 19.00 7.68
CA ASN A 20 -36.86 20.30 8.06
C ASN A 20 -35.80 21.41 8.26
N ARG A 21 -34.53 21.13 7.94
CA ARG A 21 -33.46 22.14 7.99
C ARG A 21 -32.91 22.37 6.59
N ASP A 22 -32.53 23.62 6.31
CA ASP A 22 -31.89 23.96 5.04
C ASP A 22 -30.39 23.64 5.03
N LEU A 23 -29.73 23.80 6.18
CA LEU A 23 -28.29 23.64 6.35
C LEU A 23 -27.98 22.75 7.55
N VAL A 24 -27.08 21.79 7.38
CA VAL A 24 -26.52 20.98 8.47
C VAL A 24 -25.01 20.85 8.34
N LYS A 25 -24.30 20.71 9.47
CA LYS A 25 -22.85 20.43 9.44
C LYS A 25 -22.56 18.95 9.29
N CYS A 26 -21.66 18.61 8.39
CA CYS A 26 -21.13 17.26 8.27
C CYS A 26 -20.35 16.89 9.55
N MET A 27 -20.66 15.73 10.14
CA MET A 27 -19.95 15.23 11.32
C MET A 27 -18.53 14.72 11.01
N TYR A 28 -18.25 14.38 9.75
CA TYR A 28 -16.96 13.80 9.34
C TYR A 28 -15.94 14.87 8.94
N CYS A 29 -16.33 15.84 8.09
CA CYS A 29 -15.42 16.86 7.58
C CYS A 29 -15.74 18.28 8.05
N GLY A 30 -16.85 18.50 8.77
CA GLY A 30 -17.24 19.82 9.25
C GLY A 30 -17.86 20.76 8.20
N SER A 31 -17.90 20.37 6.93
CA SER A 31 -18.49 21.18 5.84
C SER A 31 -20.00 21.39 6.02
N ASP A 32 -20.48 22.57 5.65
CA ASP A 32 -21.91 22.86 5.60
C ASP A 32 -22.57 22.14 4.40
N ILE A 33 -23.65 21.42 4.67
CA ILE A 33 -24.43 20.63 3.70
C ILE A 33 -25.78 21.30 3.51
N ILE A 34 -26.09 21.63 2.26
CA ILE A 34 -27.39 22.16 1.85
C ILE A 34 -28.35 20.98 1.66
N VAL A 35 -29.24 20.75 2.64
CA VAL A 35 -30.11 19.56 2.72
C VAL A 35 -30.99 19.40 1.49
N ARG A 36 -31.55 20.51 0.99
CA ARG A 36 -32.40 20.50 -0.21
C ARG A 36 -31.69 20.00 -1.48
N GLU A 37 -30.37 20.19 -1.58
CA GLU A 37 -29.58 19.79 -2.75
C GLU A 37 -29.25 18.29 -2.71
N VAL A 38 -28.72 17.81 -1.58
CA VAL A 38 -28.38 16.39 -1.42
C VAL A 38 -29.61 15.48 -1.50
N LEU A 39 -30.80 15.96 -1.11
CA LEU A 39 -32.04 15.19 -1.21
C LEU A 39 -32.72 15.23 -2.58
N ARG A 40 -32.46 16.25 -3.42
CA ARG A 40 -33.13 16.42 -4.73
C ARG A 40 -32.31 15.91 -5.91
N THR A 41 -31.01 16.20 -5.92
CA THR A 41 -30.15 15.99 -7.08
C THR A 41 -29.21 14.79 -6.93
N GLY A 42 -29.17 14.18 -5.74
CA GLY A 42 -28.04 13.34 -5.36
C GLY A 42 -26.80 14.20 -5.12
N SER A 43 -25.89 13.72 -4.29
CA SER A 43 -24.68 14.45 -3.92
C SER A 43 -23.64 14.33 -5.04
N THR A 44 -23.18 15.45 -5.61
CA THR A 44 -21.94 15.45 -6.42
C THR A 44 -20.76 15.40 -5.48
N VAL A 45 -19.95 14.34 -5.59
CA VAL A 45 -18.80 14.13 -4.70
C VAL A 45 -17.62 14.98 -5.19
N ASN A 46 -17.02 15.74 -4.27
CA ASN A 46 -15.85 16.55 -4.54
C ASN A 46 -14.57 15.72 -4.38
N ILE A 47 -14.14 15.13 -5.49
CA ILE A 47 -12.98 14.22 -5.54
C ILE A 47 -11.69 14.93 -5.11
N GLU A 48 -11.49 16.18 -5.53
CA GLU A 48 -10.34 17.00 -5.13
C GLU A 48 -10.26 17.16 -3.60
N ASN A 49 -11.40 17.32 -2.93
CA ASN A 49 -11.41 17.41 -1.47
C ASN A 49 -11.11 16.06 -0.80
N ILE A 50 -11.58 14.94 -1.35
CA ILE A 50 -11.24 13.61 -0.83
C ILE A 50 -9.74 13.33 -1.01
N LEU A 51 -9.14 13.67 -2.16
CA LEU A 51 -7.70 13.58 -2.37
C LEU A 51 -6.92 14.42 -1.34
N LYS A 52 -7.39 15.62 -1.00
CA LYS A 52 -6.78 16.42 0.07
C LYS A 52 -6.84 15.72 1.42
N LEU A 53 -7.97 15.12 1.79
CA LEU A 53 -8.09 14.33 3.02
C LEU A 53 -7.15 13.12 3.01
N ALA A 54 -7.06 12.41 1.87
CA ALA A 54 -6.16 11.28 1.70
C ALA A 54 -4.68 11.67 1.91
N ARG A 55 -4.22 12.75 1.25
CA ARG A 55 -2.86 13.30 1.41
C ARG A 55 -2.57 13.74 2.85
N VAL A 56 -3.54 14.33 3.55
CA VAL A 56 -3.40 14.73 4.95
C VAL A 56 -3.28 13.52 5.86
N ALA A 57 -4.13 12.50 5.65
CA ALA A 57 -4.07 11.25 6.40
C ALA A 57 -2.72 10.53 6.19
N GLU A 58 -2.25 10.46 4.94
CA GLU A 58 -0.94 9.88 4.59
C GLU A 58 0.21 10.64 5.29
N LYS A 59 0.24 11.98 5.21
CA LYS A 59 1.25 12.81 5.88
C LYS A 59 1.22 12.68 7.40
N SER A 60 0.08 12.33 7.97
CA SER A 60 -0.10 12.10 9.41
C SER A 60 0.20 10.64 9.81
N ASN A 61 0.67 9.82 8.87
CA ASN A 61 0.87 8.37 9.03
C ASN A 61 -0.42 7.60 9.41
N ASN A 62 -1.60 8.19 9.19
CA ASN A 62 -2.87 7.51 9.36
C ASN A 62 -3.22 6.74 8.07
N TYR A 63 -2.49 5.65 7.84
CA TYR A 63 -2.60 4.88 6.60
C TYR A 63 -3.95 4.16 6.45
N ILE A 64 -4.66 3.87 7.55
CA ILE A 64 -6.01 3.30 7.52
C ILE A 64 -6.98 4.29 6.87
N GLU A 65 -6.97 5.55 7.31
CA GLU A 65 -7.80 6.60 6.70
C GLU A 65 -7.33 6.97 5.30
N ALA A 66 -6.02 7.03 5.06
CA ALA A 66 -5.49 7.30 3.72
C ALA A 66 -5.98 6.24 2.72
N TYR A 67 -5.89 4.95 3.06
CA TYR A 67 -6.41 3.85 2.25
C TYR A 67 -7.90 4.01 1.96
N LYS A 68 -8.69 4.37 2.98
CA LYS A 68 -10.13 4.61 2.83
C LYS A 68 -10.41 5.75 1.86
N TYR A 69 -9.79 6.92 2.05
CA TYR A 69 -10.01 8.08 1.19
C TYR A 69 -9.54 7.85 -0.25
N PHE A 70 -8.38 7.22 -0.46
CA PHE A 70 -7.95 6.85 -1.81
C PHE A 70 -8.90 5.83 -2.47
N SER A 71 -9.42 4.87 -1.71
CA SER A 71 -10.42 3.92 -2.22
C SER A 71 -11.73 4.64 -2.62
N GLN A 72 -12.17 5.62 -1.82
CA GLN A 72 -13.33 6.45 -2.16
C GLN A 72 -13.13 7.28 -3.44
N VAL A 73 -11.91 7.78 -3.69
CA VAL A 73 -11.61 8.43 -4.98
C VAL A 73 -11.80 7.43 -6.13
N LEU A 74 -11.29 6.22 -5.98
CA LEU A 74 -11.36 5.17 -7.01
C LEU A 74 -12.78 4.65 -7.27
N GLU A 75 -13.72 4.79 -6.33
CA GLU A 75 -15.14 4.51 -6.54
C GLU A 75 -15.78 5.46 -7.57
N HIS A 76 -15.23 6.67 -7.72
CA HIS A 76 -15.72 7.69 -8.66
C HIS A 76 -14.83 7.86 -9.89
N GLU A 77 -13.52 7.78 -9.72
CA GLU A 77 -12.51 7.90 -10.76
C GLU A 77 -11.59 6.67 -10.77
N THR A 78 -12.04 5.60 -11.43
CA THR A 78 -11.31 4.31 -11.46
C THR A 78 -9.93 4.39 -12.12
N GLN A 79 -9.67 5.45 -12.89
CA GLN A 79 -8.42 5.68 -13.62
C GLN A 79 -7.55 6.78 -12.98
N ASN A 80 -7.81 7.14 -11.71
CA ASN A 80 -7.01 8.15 -11.03
C ASN A 80 -5.66 7.55 -10.58
N ALA A 81 -4.58 7.89 -11.29
CA ALA A 81 -3.24 7.38 -11.02
C ALA A 81 -2.73 7.72 -9.61
N GLU A 82 -3.01 8.94 -9.13
CA GLU A 82 -2.62 9.37 -7.79
C GLU A 82 -3.33 8.55 -6.71
N ALA A 83 -4.62 8.30 -6.87
CA ALA A 83 -5.40 7.51 -5.92
C ALA A 83 -4.93 6.06 -5.87
N TRP A 84 -4.61 5.46 -7.02
CA TRP A 84 -3.99 4.12 -7.06
C TRP A 84 -2.65 4.11 -6.34
N PHE A 85 -1.79 5.09 -6.61
CA PHE A 85 -0.47 5.17 -5.97
C PHE A 85 -0.60 5.34 -4.45
N GLY A 86 -1.42 6.29 -4.00
CA GLY A 86 -1.65 6.54 -2.59
C GLY A 86 -2.28 5.36 -1.86
N ARG A 87 -3.23 4.65 -2.50
CA ARG A 87 -3.81 3.41 -1.96
C ARG A 87 -2.75 2.32 -1.80
N GLY A 88 -1.86 2.17 -2.77
CA GLY A 88 -0.72 1.25 -2.72
C GLY A 88 0.23 1.55 -1.57
N THR A 89 0.64 2.81 -1.42
CA THR A 89 1.49 3.24 -0.30
C THR A 89 0.82 3.00 1.04
N ALA A 90 -0.45 3.37 1.18
CA ALA A 90 -1.22 3.19 2.40
C ALA A 90 -1.36 1.71 2.78
N VAL A 91 -1.58 0.82 1.81
CA VAL A 91 -1.72 -0.62 2.10
C VAL A 91 -0.38 -1.27 2.46
N GLY A 92 0.69 -0.90 1.76
CA GLY A 92 2.04 -1.36 2.10
C GLY A 92 2.43 -0.96 3.52
N ARG A 93 2.17 0.30 3.91
CA ARG A 93 2.50 0.81 5.24
C ARG A 93 1.69 0.19 6.38
N GLN A 94 0.53 -0.40 6.08
CA GLN A 94 -0.27 -1.18 7.02
C GLN A 94 0.19 -2.64 7.15
N SER A 95 1.12 -3.10 6.32
CA SER A 95 1.56 -4.49 6.33
C SER A 95 2.24 -4.86 7.64
N THR A 96 1.91 -6.04 8.13
CA THR A 96 2.54 -6.67 9.30
C THR A 96 3.16 -8.01 8.87
N ILE A 97 3.91 -8.66 9.76
CA ILE A 97 4.45 -9.99 9.45
C ILE A 97 3.35 -11.05 9.33
N ASP A 98 2.21 -10.85 10.01
CA ASP A 98 1.05 -11.74 9.97
C ASP A 98 0.12 -11.44 8.77
N ASP A 99 0.15 -10.21 8.26
CA ASP A 99 -0.64 -9.76 7.11
C ASP A 99 0.21 -8.90 6.17
N LEU A 100 0.97 -9.59 5.31
CA LEU A 100 1.83 -8.97 4.31
C LEU A 100 1.04 -8.62 3.06
N ARG A 101 0.64 -7.35 2.95
CA ARG A 101 -0.15 -6.84 1.82
C ARG A 101 0.71 -6.25 0.70
N LEU A 102 1.96 -6.73 0.57
CA LEU A 102 2.92 -6.24 -0.44
C LEU A 102 2.46 -6.55 -1.87
N LYS A 103 1.78 -7.69 -2.09
CA LYS A 103 1.20 -8.03 -3.40
C LYS A 103 0.11 -7.04 -3.81
N GLU A 104 -0.78 -6.66 -2.87
CA GLU A 104 -1.81 -5.63 -3.11
C GLU A 104 -1.17 -4.27 -3.39
N MET A 105 -0.11 -3.90 -2.66
CA MET A 105 0.66 -2.68 -2.90
C MET A 105 1.21 -2.63 -4.33
N ILE A 106 1.86 -3.71 -4.79
CA ILE A 106 2.43 -3.78 -6.14
C ILE A 106 1.34 -3.64 -7.19
N SER A 107 0.23 -4.37 -7.07
CA SER A 107 -0.89 -4.24 -8.00
C SER A 107 -1.48 -2.83 -8.02
N CYS A 108 -1.52 -2.12 -6.89
CA CYS A 108 -1.94 -0.72 -6.87
C CYS A 108 -0.97 0.18 -7.66
N TYR A 109 0.34 -0.03 -7.51
CA TYR A 109 1.34 0.73 -8.26
C TYR A 109 1.31 0.43 -9.76
N GLU A 110 1.09 -0.83 -10.16
CA GLU A 110 0.89 -1.20 -11.57
C GLU A 110 -0.30 -0.46 -12.18
N ASN A 111 -1.44 -0.41 -11.47
CA ASN A 111 -2.60 0.37 -11.89
C ASN A 111 -2.28 1.88 -11.96
N ALA A 112 -1.56 2.42 -10.99
CA ALA A 112 -1.13 3.83 -11.02
C ALA A 112 -0.31 4.14 -12.28
N MET A 113 0.64 3.27 -12.63
CA MET A 113 1.48 3.41 -13.82
C MET A 113 0.70 3.24 -15.12
N GLN A 114 -0.33 2.39 -15.13
CA GLN A 114 -1.20 2.18 -16.28
C GLN A 114 -1.98 3.44 -16.65
N TYR A 115 -2.40 4.23 -15.65
CA TYR A 115 -3.22 5.42 -15.86
C TYR A 115 -2.45 6.75 -15.84
N ALA A 116 -1.15 6.72 -15.56
CA ALA A 116 -0.30 7.90 -15.55
C ALA A 116 0.12 8.33 -16.97
N SER A 117 0.43 9.61 -17.16
CA SER A 117 1.10 10.06 -18.39
C SER A 117 2.51 9.49 -18.49
N GLU A 118 3.09 9.45 -19.70
CA GLU A 118 4.42 8.87 -19.92
C GLU A 118 5.51 9.53 -19.06
N ASN A 119 5.46 10.85 -18.91
CA ASN A 119 6.41 11.61 -18.09
C ASN A 119 6.24 11.31 -16.60
N GLU A 120 5.01 11.15 -16.12
CA GLU A 120 4.72 10.82 -14.72
C GLU A 120 5.07 9.38 -14.39
N ARG A 121 4.83 8.45 -15.34
CA ARG A 121 5.06 7.01 -15.17
C ARG A 121 6.49 6.70 -14.73
N LYS A 122 7.50 7.33 -15.34
CA LYS A 122 8.91 7.09 -14.96
C LYS A 122 9.16 7.47 -13.50
N LYS A 123 8.66 8.62 -13.06
CA LYS A 123 8.79 9.07 -11.67
C LYS A 123 8.05 8.13 -10.72
N LEU A 124 6.82 7.73 -11.07
CA LEU A 124 6.04 6.78 -10.27
C LEU A 124 6.72 5.42 -10.15
N MET A 125 7.40 4.94 -11.21
CA MET A 125 8.19 3.71 -11.17
C MET A 125 9.34 3.82 -10.15
N GLU A 126 10.10 4.91 -10.18
CA GLU A 126 11.18 5.16 -9.21
C GLU A 126 10.65 5.28 -7.77
N ASP A 127 9.57 6.06 -7.56
CA ASP A 127 8.95 6.26 -6.25
C ASP A 127 8.35 4.95 -5.71
N ALA A 128 7.69 4.15 -6.55
CA ALA A 128 7.16 2.84 -6.21
C ALA A 128 8.28 1.87 -5.83
N ALA A 129 9.35 1.79 -6.63
CA ALA A 129 10.48 0.91 -6.37
C ALA A 129 11.12 1.19 -5.01
N ASN A 130 11.34 2.47 -4.70
CA ASN A 130 11.91 2.90 -3.42
C ASN A 130 10.97 2.57 -2.25
N THR A 131 9.67 2.80 -2.41
CA THR A 131 8.67 2.55 -1.36
C THR A 131 8.50 1.06 -1.09
N ILE A 132 8.42 0.23 -2.14
CA ILE A 132 8.38 -1.23 -2.02
C ILE A 132 9.63 -1.70 -1.28
N ASN A 133 10.81 -1.22 -1.68
CA ASN A 133 12.06 -1.61 -1.05
C ASN A 133 12.10 -1.28 0.45
N GLU A 134 11.72 -0.06 0.82
CA GLU A 134 11.69 0.36 2.23
C GLU A 134 10.76 -0.53 3.06
N ILE A 135 9.52 -0.74 2.60
CA ILE A 135 8.51 -1.49 3.34
C ILE A 135 8.88 -2.97 3.41
N ALA A 136 9.29 -3.57 2.29
CA ALA A 136 9.63 -5.00 2.23
C ALA A 136 10.84 -5.33 3.12
N VAL A 137 11.89 -4.49 3.11
CA VAL A 137 13.05 -4.65 3.99
C VAL A 137 12.66 -4.46 5.46
N ASN A 138 11.79 -3.51 5.78
CA ASN A 138 11.27 -3.34 7.14
C ASN A 138 10.50 -4.57 7.63
N CYS A 139 9.68 -5.20 6.78
CA CYS A 139 8.99 -6.45 7.10
C CYS A 139 10.00 -7.58 7.38
N TRP A 140 11.03 -7.72 6.56
CA TRP A 140 12.06 -8.73 6.78
C TRP A 140 12.86 -8.48 8.07
N ASN A 141 13.28 -7.24 8.32
CA ASN A 141 13.98 -6.87 9.56
C ASN A 141 13.16 -7.20 10.83
N LYS A 142 11.84 -7.01 10.79
CA LYS A 142 10.96 -7.39 11.90
C LYS A 142 10.98 -8.89 12.17
N VAL A 143 11.04 -9.72 11.12
CA VAL A 143 11.11 -11.17 11.28
C VAL A 143 12.45 -11.60 11.83
N ILE A 144 13.56 -11.04 11.33
CA ILE A 144 14.90 -11.31 11.86
C ILE A 144 15.00 -10.90 13.34
N ALA A 145 14.37 -9.79 13.74
CA ALA A 145 14.36 -9.36 15.14
C ALA A 145 13.60 -10.31 16.08
N LEU A 146 12.79 -11.22 15.54
CA LEU A 146 12.06 -12.26 16.28
C LEU A 146 12.78 -13.61 16.26
N GLU A 147 14.02 -13.67 15.75
CA GLU A 147 14.81 -14.90 15.73
C GLU A 147 14.99 -15.45 17.16
N PRO A 148 14.56 -16.69 17.42
CA PRO A 148 14.65 -17.29 18.75
C PRO A 148 16.09 -17.76 19.05
N GLU A 149 16.51 -17.62 20.32
CA GLU A 149 17.82 -18.12 20.78
C GLU A 149 17.85 -19.64 20.97
N ASP A 150 16.71 -20.27 21.27
CA ASP A 150 16.61 -21.71 21.51
C ASP A 150 16.36 -22.49 20.21
N HIS A 151 17.11 -23.59 20.03
CA HIS A 151 17.04 -24.49 18.87
C HIS A 151 15.65 -25.12 18.69
N LYS A 152 14.88 -25.32 19.77
CA LYS A 152 13.54 -25.93 19.66
C LYS A 152 12.55 -25.02 18.94
N ASP A 153 12.58 -23.73 19.24
CA ASP A 153 11.67 -22.74 18.64
C ASP A 153 12.20 -22.24 17.29
N TYR A 154 13.51 -22.40 17.01
CA TYR A 154 14.15 -22.01 15.75
C TYR A 154 13.57 -22.71 14.52
N ALA A 155 13.37 -24.03 14.57
CA ALA A 155 12.82 -24.76 13.43
C ALA A 155 11.38 -24.30 13.10
N THR A 156 10.55 -24.12 14.13
CA THR A 156 9.18 -23.59 13.99
C THR A 156 9.18 -22.17 13.46
N TRP A 157 10.05 -21.30 13.96
CA TRP A 157 10.20 -19.93 13.43
C TRP A 157 10.60 -19.93 11.95
N ILE A 158 11.51 -20.81 11.54
CA ILE A 158 11.90 -20.95 10.13
C ILE A 158 10.70 -21.30 9.25
N GLU A 159 9.95 -22.34 9.64
CA GLU A 159 8.85 -22.90 8.86
C GLU A 159 7.61 -22.00 8.84
N GLU A 160 7.22 -21.44 9.98
CA GLU A 160 5.97 -20.69 10.13
C GLU A 160 6.09 -19.21 9.77
N TYR A 161 7.24 -18.57 10.06
CA TYR A 161 7.40 -17.12 9.95
C TYR A 161 8.46 -16.72 8.92
N TYR A 162 9.70 -17.16 9.09
CA TYR A 162 10.84 -16.70 8.30
C TYR A 162 10.70 -16.97 6.81
N ASN A 163 10.37 -18.21 6.43
CA ASN A 163 10.28 -18.61 5.03
C ASN A 163 9.17 -17.85 4.29
N GLY A 164 7.98 -17.77 4.90
CA GLY A 164 6.83 -17.10 4.31
C GLY A 164 7.10 -15.62 4.05
N VAL A 165 7.59 -14.89 5.06
CA VAL A 165 7.91 -13.46 4.91
C VAL A 165 9.03 -13.25 3.90
N THR A 166 10.09 -14.06 3.95
CA THR A 166 11.25 -13.88 3.08
C THR A 166 10.92 -14.14 1.61
N ILE A 167 10.06 -15.11 1.30
CA ILE A 167 9.56 -15.34 -0.06
C ILE A 167 8.83 -14.10 -0.58
N VAL A 168 7.84 -13.61 0.18
CA VAL A 168 7.02 -12.46 -0.24
C VAL A 168 7.86 -11.19 -0.38
N VAL A 169 8.81 -10.95 0.54
CA VAL A 169 9.73 -9.81 0.48
C VAL A 169 10.62 -9.90 -0.76
N ARG A 170 11.20 -11.07 -1.06
CA ARG A 170 12.05 -11.25 -2.26
C ARG A 170 11.26 -11.07 -3.56
N GLU A 171 10.04 -11.62 -3.64
CA GLU A 171 9.14 -11.39 -4.78
C GLU A 171 8.87 -9.89 -4.97
N SER A 172 8.58 -9.19 -3.87
CA SER A 172 8.28 -7.76 -3.89
C SER A 172 9.48 -6.91 -4.31
N LEU A 173 10.67 -7.22 -3.80
CA LEU A 173 11.91 -6.54 -4.20
C LEU A 173 12.27 -6.82 -5.67
N THR A 174 11.96 -8.02 -6.17
CA THR A 174 12.16 -8.35 -7.59
C THR A 174 11.26 -7.49 -8.48
N ALA A 175 9.97 -7.37 -8.12
CA ALA A 175 9.05 -6.44 -8.81
C ALA A 175 9.53 -4.98 -8.72
N ALA A 176 10.03 -4.55 -7.56
CA ALA A 176 10.60 -3.21 -7.39
C ALA A 176 11.82 -2.97 -8.30
N LEU A 177 12.67 -3.99 -8.49
CA LEU A 177 13.80 -3.93 -9.41
C LEU A 177 13.35 -3.88 -10.88
N GLU A 178 12.22 -4.49 -11.24
CA GLU A 178 11.64 -4.32 -12.58
C GLU A 178 11.18 -2.88 -12.83
N PHE A 179 10.67 -2.19 -11.79
CA PHE A 179 10.33 -0.77 -11.89
C PHE A 179 11.56 0.14 -11.98
N ALA A 180 12.65 -0.22 -11.29
CA ALA A 180 13.90 0.54 -11.32
C ALA A 180 15.13 -0.37 -11.50
N PRO A 181 15.44 -0.83 -12.74
CA PRO A 181 16.48 -1.83 -12.99
C PRO A 181 17.91 -1.39 -12.60
N GLU A 182 18.16 -0.08 -12.60
CA GLU A 182 19.45 0.51 -12.23
C GLU A 182 19.60 0.74 -10.72
N ASN A 183 18.57 0.43 -9.92
CA ASN A 183 18.59 0.67 -8.47
C ASN A 183 19.44 -0.38 -7.74
N THR A 184 20.72 -0.05 -7.56
CA THR A 184 21.70 -0.92 -6.91
C THR A 184 21.39 -1.23 -5.45
N LEU A 185 20.62 -0.39 -4.74
CA LEU A 185 20.22 -0.66 -3.36
C LEU A 185 19.24 -1.83 -3.29
N ILE A 186 18.24 -1.86 -4.17
CA ILE A 186 17.26 -2.94 -4.24
C ILE A 186 17.98 -4.25 -4.58
N LEU A 187 18.88 -4.22 -5.58
CA LEU A 187 19.69 -5.38 -5.94
C LEU A 187 20.51 -5.91 -4.77
N LYS A 188 21.19 -5.03 -4.02
CA LYS A 188 21.95 -5.42 -2.82
C LYS A 188 21.05 -6.04 -1.74
N ASN A 189 19.85 -5.50 -1.54
CA ASN A 189 18.90 -6.04 -0.57
C ASN A 189 18.40 -7.44 -0.98
N ILE A 190 18.10 -7.65 -2.27
CA ILE A 190 17.75 -8.99 -2.79
C ILE A 190 18.89 -9.99 -2.53
N ILE A 191 20.14 -9.62 -2.83
CA ILE A 191 21.30 -10.49 -2.61
C ILE A 191 21.50 -10.78 -1.12
N CYS A 192 21.40 -9.76 -0.26
CA CYS A 192 21.56 -9.87 1.19
C CYS A 192 20.56 -10.90 1.76
N ILE A 193 19.27 -10.69 1.50
CA ILE A 193 18.20 -11.56 1.99
C ILE A 193 18.32 -12.97 1.42
N SER A 194 18.66 -13.10 0.14
CA SER A 194 18.83 -14.40 -0.49
C SER A 194 20.02 -15.16 0.10
N THR A 195 21.10 -14.45 0.46
CA THR A 195 22.28 -15.05 1.12
C THR A 195 21.96 -15.49 2.54
N ASP A 196 21.14 -14.74 3.29
CA ASP A 196 20.68 -15.15 4.62
C ASP A 196 19.87 -16.47 4.54
N VAL A 197 18.97 -16.60 3.56
CA VAL A 197 18.25 -17.86 3.29
C VAL A 197 19.22 -19.01 2.98
N LEU A 198 20.27 -18.78 2.17
CA LEU A 198 21.29 -19.80 1.90
C LEU A 198 22.01 -20.28 3.16
N GLY A 199 22.26 -19.37 4.11
CA GLY A 199 22.90 -19.69 5.39
C GLY A 199 22.03 -20.55 6.31
N ARG A 200 20.71 -20.42 6.19
CA ARG A 200 19.73 -21.09 7.07
C ARG A 200 19.17 -22.39 6.53
N ALA A 201 19.29 -22.65 5.22
CA ALA A 201 18.70 -23.81 4.56
C ALA A 201 19.76 -24.76 3.96
N PRO A 202 19.48 -26.08 3.86
CA PRO A 202 20.42 -27.03 3.29
C PRO A 202 20.67 -26.76 1.81
N ARG A 203 21.93 -26.96 1.36
CA ARG A 203 22.37 -26.73 -0.03
C ARG A 203 21.53 -27.45 -1.09
N SER A 204 20.91 -28.59 -0.76
CA SER A 204 20.04 -29.33 -1.68
C SER A 204 18.79 -28.54 -2.06
N ALA A 205 18.24 -27.74 -1.14
CA ALA A 205 17.02 -26.95 -1.32
C ALA A 205 17.28 -25.57 -1.93
N THR A 206 18.54 -25.13 -2.03
CA THR A 206 18.88 -23.74 -2.37
C THR A 206 19.72 -23.55 -3.62
N LYS A 207 19.88 -24.58 -4.45
CA LYS A 207 20.67 -24.51 -5.70
C LYS A 207 20.18 -23.43 -6.67
N ASP A 208 18.86 -23.33 -6.85
CA ASP A 208 18.27 -22.34 -7.75
C ASP A 208 18.44 -20.92 -7.21
N LEU A 209 18.38 -20.78 -5.88
CA LEU A 209 18.61 -19.51 -5.21
C LEU A 209 20.07 -19.04 -5.36
N GLN A 210 21.04 -19.96 -5.22
CA GLN A 210 22.45 -19.67 -5.45
C GLN A 210 22.68 -19.20 -6.89
N LYS A 211 22.10 -19.89 -7.87
CA LYS A 211 22.21 -19.49 -9.29
C LYS A 211 21.64 -18.09 -9.52
N MET A 212 20.47 -17.79 -8.93
CA MET A 212 19.85 -16.46 -9.02
C MET A 212 20.77 -15.36 -8.45
N ILE A 213 21.43 -15.61 -7.32
CA ILE A 213 22.41 -14.67 -6.75
C ILE A 213 23.60 -14.48 -7.70
N ASP A 214 24.16 -15.56 -8.24
CA ASP A 214 25.29 -15.49 -9.17
C ASP A 214 24.94 -14.67 -10.42
N ASP A 215 23.71 -14.78 -10.93
CA ASP A 215 23.21 -13.99 -12.05
C ASP A 215 23.05 -12.51 -11.68
N PHE A 216 22.59 -12.20 -10.46
CA PHE A 216 22.49 -10.83 -9.96
C PHE A 216 23.84 -10.16 -9.70
N VAL A 217 24.84 -10.90 -9.20
CA VAL A 217 26.19 -10.38 -8.96
C VAL A 217 26.92 -10.03 -10.27
N ARG A 218 26.52 -10.64 -11.38
CA ARG A 218 27.11 -10.39 -12.71
C ARG A 218 26.49 -9.19 -13.45
N ARG A 219 25.32 -8.71 -13.02
CA ARG A 219 24.68 -7.49 -13.56
C ARG A 219 25.40 -6.25 -13.04
#